data_AF-A0A6N7IBB5-F1
#
_entry.id   AF-A0A6N7IBB5-F1
#
_cell.length_a   1.000
_cell.length_b   1.000
_cell.length_c   1.000
_cell.angle_alpha   90.00
_cell.angle_beta   90.00
_cell.angle_gamma   90.00
#
_symmetry.space_group_name_H-M   'P 1'
#
loop_
_entity.id
_entity.type
_entity.pdbx_description
1 polymer ?
#
loop_
_entity_poly.entity_id
_entity_poly.type
_entity_poly.pdbx_seq_one_letter_code
_entity_poly.pdbx_strand_id
1 'polypeptide(L)'
;MTGVLVLGDIPSTGIAGASAERVVPGSDPQDHQTPDVPNPPATPALPPDDFLDLVRQRLGQAKIVVAVYPAWRPEPAKRYIQLARSALETEWLVGAPSDLPPLALSLVADQLAYLAPYVPPGVLVGLVSRLARETLAGAWVRSVAGLKHIPISLGQHVSSYLPGGFLVTASPQSGISRVKGGAQVGELPYRPVDPVQVLAVPADGDVDWFRGTLLPSVRPARVQFFQPQPLGSTYWGTKKYVEYVAFSSHPQALTHAAGSVRVRTCRWCGQIVAAPTCPFCGMTRHRPGGAAQGSAGGSAQGPDQGSARGPAGARDDGAQIGAQRAATGAAPAQAYGHVPSPTEPGSGVP
;
A
#
# COMPACT_ATOMS: atom_id res chain seq x y z
N MET A 1 12.48 -16.97 -14.38
CA MET A 1 11.70 -15.73 -14.58
C MET A 1 10.38 -15.86 -13.85
N THR A 2 9.86 -14.77 -13.29
CA THR A 2 8.59 -14.72 -12.54
C THR A 2 7.57 -13.95 -13.35
N GLY A 3 6.34 -14.45 -13.49
CA GLY A 3 5.22 -13.71 -14.09
C GLY A 3 4.46 -12.93 -13.03
N VAL A 4 3.87 -11.79 -13.39
CA VAL A 4 3.03 -10.98 -12.49
C VAL A 4 1.65 -10.79 -13.12
N LEU A 5 0.62 -11.21 -12.39
CA LEU A 5 -0.78 -10.98 -12.73
C LEU A 5 -1.40 -9.99 -11.75
N VAL A 6 -2.37 -9.20 -12.21
CA VAL A 6 -3.30 -8.47 -11.35
C VAL A 6 -4.68 -9.10 -11.49
N LEU A 7 -5.16 -9.75 -10.44
CA LEU A 7 -6.50 -10.33 -10.41
C LEU A 7 -7.49 -9.28 -9.89
N GLY A 8 -8.05 -8.52 -10.81
CA GLY A 8 -8.98 -7.45 -10.55
C GLY A 8 -9.15 -6.55 -11.78
N ASP A 9 -10.24 -5.80 -11.79
CA ASP A 9 -10.53 -4.82 -12.83
C ASP A 9 -9.68 -3.54 -12.66
N ILE A 10 -8.36 -3.71 -12.84
CA ILE A 10 -7.31 -2.74 -12.47
C ILE A 10 -6.32 -2.60 -13.65
N PRO A 11 -6.56 -1.68 -14.60
CA PRO A 11 -5.66 -1.43 -15.72
C PRO A 11 -4.28 -0.93 -15.28
N SER A 12 -3.25 -1.29 -16.05
CA SER A 12 -1.88 -0.82 -15.89
C SER A 12 -1.79 0.71 -16.03
N THR A 13 -0.86 1.31 -15.30
CA THR A 13 -0.48 2.72 -15.48
C THR A 13 0.52 2.90 -16.64
N GLY A 14 1.28 1.85 -16.97
CA GLY A 14 2.37 1.89 -17.96
C GLY A 14 3.61 2.66 -17.51
N ILE A 15 3.62 3.21 -16.29
CA ILE A 15 4.67 4.14 -15.83
C ILE A 15 5.99 3.43 -15.53
N ALA A 16 5.95 2.17 -15.08
CA ALA A 16 7.17 1.42 -14.75
C ALA A 16 7.92 0.88 -15.98
N GLY A 17 7.43 1.11 -17.21
CA GLY A 17 8.00 0.54 -18.44
C GLY A 17 7.75 -0.97 -18.61
N ALA A 18 7.07 -1.60 -17.66
CA ALA A 18 6.51 -2.94 -17.75
C ALA A 18 5.11 -2.92 -17.17
N SER A 19 4.25 -3.82 -17.65
CA SER A 19 2.86 -3.92 -17.22
C SER A 19 2.61 -5.31 -16.66
N ALA A 20 1.99 -5.36 -15.48
CA ALA A 20 1.41 -6.61 -15.00
C ALA A 20 0.22 -6.98 -15.89
N GLU A 21 0.03 -8.27 -16.14
CA GLU A 21 -1.10 -8.73 -16.94
C GLU A 21 -2.37 -8.68 -16.09
N ARG A 22 -3.33 -7.87 -16.56
CA ARG A 22 -4.64 -7.73 -15.91
C ARG A 22 -5.53 -8.91 -16.26
N VAL A 23 -6.11 -9.51 -15.24
CA VAL A 23 -7.13 -10.55 -15.34
C VAL A 23 -8.32 -10.09 -14.53
N VAL A 24 -9.51 -10.09 -15.11
CA VAL A 24 -10.76 -9.79 -14.39
C VAL A 24 -11.42 -11.13 -14.05
N PRO A 25 -11.36 -11.62 -12.80
CA PRO A 25 -12.06 -12.84 -12.44
C PRO A 25 -13.58 -12.63 -12.57
N GLY A 26 -14.29 -13.64 -13.05
CA GLY A 26 -15.76 -13.66 -12.97
C GLY A 26 -16.24 -13.47 -11.53
N SER A 27 -17.19 -12.56 -11.35
CA SER A 27 -17.96 -12.45 -10.10
C SER A 27 -18.95 -13.60 -10.00
N ASP A 28 -19.30 -13.97 -8.76
CA ASP A 28 -20.39 -14.90 -8.49
C ASP A 28 -21.71 -14.32 -9.05
N PRO A 29 -22.65 -15.15 -9.56
CA PRO A 29 -23.97 -14.68 -9.98
C PRO A 29 -24.78 -13.99 -8.86
N GLN A 30 -24.34 -14.08 -7.59
CA GLN A 30 -24.98 -13.42 -6.45
C GLN A 30 -24.46 -11.99 -6.17
N ASP A 31 -23.42 -11.52 -6.87
CA ASP A 31 -22.84 -10.17 -6.67
C ASP A 31 -23.61 -9.05 -7.41
N HIS A 32 -24.81 -9.34 -7.92
CA HIS A 32 -25.63 -8.45 -8.76
C HIS A 32 -26.30 -7.25 -8.05
N GLN A 33 -25.78 -6.77 -6.92
CA GLN A 33 -26.31 -5.56 -6.27
C GLN A 33 -25.21 -4.53 -6.00
N THR A 34 -24.82 -3.82 -7.06
CA THR A 34 -24.46 -2.41 -6.94
C THR A 34 -25.17 -1.63 -8.05
N PRO A 35 -25.91 -0.55 -7.74
CA PRO A 35 -26.68 0.18 -8.74
C PRO A 35 -25.76 0.94 -9.69
N ASP A 36 -25.97 0.67 -10.98
CA ASP A 36 -25.68 1.46 -12.18
C ASP A 36 -24.61 2.56 -12.02
N VAL A 37 -23.37 2.21 -12.33
CA VAL A 37 -22.25 3.15 -12.49
C VAL A 37 -21.91 3.19 -13.98
N PRO A 38 -21.83 4.37 -14.61
CA PRO A 38 -21.15 4.50 -15.89
C PRO A 38 -19.66 4.23 -15.66
N ASN A 39 -19.28 2.96 -15.71
CA ASN A 39 -17.89 2.54 -15.74
C ASN A 39 -17.37 2.76 -17.18
N PRO A 40 -16.06 3.04 -17.37
CA PRO A 40 -15.44 2.77 -18.67
C PRO A 40 -15.76 1.32 -19.10
N PRO A 41 -15.82 1.00 -20.40
CA PRO A 41 -16.30 -0.31 -20.86
C PRO A 41 -15.59 -1.42 -20.07
N ALA A 42 -16.38 -2.11 -19.24
CA ALA A 42 -15.83 -3.12 -18.34
C ALA A 42 -15.16 -4.18 -19.19
N THR A 43 -13.89 -4.48 -18.89
CA THR A 43 -13.22 -5.60 -19.54
C THR A 43 -14.01 -6.85 -19.15
N PRO A 44 -14.41 -7.69 -20.12
CA PRO A 44 -15.20 -8.88 -19.82
C PRO A 44 -14.43 -9.75 -18.83
N ALA A 45 -15.17 -10.33 -17.89
CA ALA A 45 -14.60 -11.30 -16.97
C ALA A 45 -14.02 -12.48 -17.75
N LEU A 46 -12.85 -12.94 -17.35
CA LEU A 46 -12.21 -14.13 -17.89
C LEU A 46 -12.89 -15.37 -17.28
N PRO A 47 -13.45 -16.29 -18.09
CA PRO A 47 -13.99 -17.55 -17.61
C PRO A 47 -12.95 -18.39 -16.84
N PRO A 48 -13.40 -19.26 -15.92
CA PRO A 48 -12.48 -20.12 -15.15
C PRO A 48 -11.57 -21.00 -16.01
N ASP A 49 -12.08 -21.60 -17.09
CA ASP A 49 -11.29 -22.48 -17.97
C ASP A 49 -10.19 -21.69 -18.71
N ASP A 50 -10.54 -20.53 -19.26
CA ASP A 50 -9.58 -19.63 -19.90
C ASP A 50 -8.50 -19.14 -18.92
N PHE A 51 -8.87 -18.95 -17.65
CA PHE A 51 -7.91 -18.63 -16.59
C PHE A 51 -6.94 -19.80 -16.32
N LEU A 52 -7.42 -21.05 -16.32
CA LEU A 52 -6.56 -22.21 -16.16
C LEU A 52 -5.54 -22.30 -17.30
N ASP A 53 -5.98 -22.06 -18.53
CA ASP A 53 -5.13 -22.07 -19.72
C ASP A 53 -4.09 -20.95 -19.67
N LEU A 54 -4.50 -19.74 -19.25
CA LEU A 54 -3.58 -18.62 -19.03
C LEU A 54 -2.51 -18.97 -17.98
N VAL A 55 -2.91 -19.51 -16.82
CA VAL A 55 -1.96 -19.88 -15.77
C VAL A 55 -1.02 -20.98 -16.24
N ARG A 56 -1.52 -22.01 -16.95
CA ARG A 56 -0.70 -23.08 -17.52
C ARG A 56 0.33 -22.52 -18.49
N GLN A 57 -0.08 -21.63 -19.40
CA GLN A 57 0.81 -20.97 -20.35
C GLN A 57 1.89 -20.16 -19.61
N ARG A 58 1.51 -19.37 -18.60
CA ARG A 58 2.43 -18.55 -17.83
C ARG A 58 3.41 -19.37 -17.00
N LEU A 59 2.99 -20.48 -16.43
CA LEU A 59 3.89 -21.42 -15.74
C LEU A 59 4.84 -22.17 -16.70
N GLY A 60 4.46 -22.30 -17.97
CA GLY A 60 5.37 -22.79 -19.02
C GLY A 60 6.46 -21.79 -19.40
N GLN A 61 6.15 -20.49 -19.36
CA GLN A 61 7.08 -19.39 -19.71
C GLN A 61 7.90 -18.92 -18.49
N ALA A 62 7.29 -18.91 -17.31
CA ALA A 62 7.85 -18.45 -16.06
C ALA A 62 7.79 -19.59 -15.04
N LYS A 63 8.80 -19.70 -14.17
CA LYS A 63 8.81 -20.78 -13.16
C LYS A 63 7.78 -20.56 -12.06
N ILE A 64 7.40 -19.31 -11.81
CA ILE A 64 6.48 -18.89 -10.74
C ILE A 64 5.64 -17.72 -11.25
N VAL A 65 4.37 -17.68 -10.86
CA VAL A 65 3.44 -16.59 -11.12
C VAL A 65 3.00 -15.97 -9.79
N VAL A 66 3.15 -14.65 -9.66
CA VAL A 66 2.63 -13.87 -8.53
C VAL A 66 1.36 -13.16 -8.97
N ALA A 67 0.25 -13.51 -8.35
CA ALA A 67 -1.06 -12.91 -8.57
C ALA A 67 -1.36 -11.88 -7.48
N VAL A 68 -1.21 -10.60 -7.80
CA VAL A 68 -1.55 -9.49 -6.91
C VAL A 68 -3.05 -9.19 -7.01
N TYR A 69 -3.72 -8.94 -5.89
CA TYR A 69 -5.16 -8.67 -5.89
C TYR A 69 -5.59 -7.75 -4.74
N PRO A 70 -6.71 -7.02 -4.88
CA PRO A 70 -7.23 -6.17 -3.82
C PRO A 70 -7.64 -7.00 -2.59
N ALA A 71 -7.01 -6.74 -1.45
CA ALA A 71 -7.29 -7.41 -0.19
C ALA A 71 -8.69 -7.08 0.36
N TRP A 72 -9.27 -5.96 -0.05
CA TRP A 72 -10.61 -5.48 0.29
C TRP A 72 -11.72 -6.09 -0.59
N ARG A 73 -11.36 -6.85 -1.64
CA ARG A 73 -12.27 -7.69 -2.44
C ARG A 73 -11.59 -9.02 -2.81
N PRO A 74 -11.22 -9.85 -1.82
CA PRO A 74 -10.31 -10.97 -2.04
C PRO A 74 -10.97 -12.20 -2.65
N GLU A 75 -12.30 -12.35 -2.54
CA GLU A 75 -13.02 -13.60 -2.85
C GLU A 75 -12.85 -14.05 -4.30
N PRO A 76 -13.06 -13.19 -5.33
CA PRO A 76 -12.91 -13.63 -6.73
C PRO A 76 -11.49 -14.12 -7.03
N ALA A 77 -10.48 -13.36 -6.59
CA ALA A 77 -9.08 -13.71 -6.79
C ALA A 77 -8.70 -15.00 -6.04
N LYS A 78 -9.10 -15.15 -4.77
CA LYS A 78 -8.82 -16.36 -3.97
C LYS A 78 -9.43 -17.60 -4.60
N ARG A 79 -10.67 -17.54 -5.08
CA ARG A 79 -11.34 -18.66 -5.76
C ARG A 79 -10.58 -19.08 -7.00
N TYR A 80 -10.20 -18.14 -7.86
CA TYR A 80 -9.44 -18.42 -9.08
C TYR A 80 -8.07 -19.02 -8.77
N ILE A 81 -7.35 -18.46 -7.80
CA ILE A 81 -6.06 -19.01 -7.35
C ILE A 81 -6.22 -20.44 -6.81
N GLN A 82 -7.22 -20.69 -5.96
CA GLN A 82 -7.48 -22.01 -5.40
C GLN A 82 -7.84 -23.02 -6.49
N LEU A 83 -8.70 -22.62 -7.44
CA LEU A 83 -9.08 -23.43 -8.59
C LEU A 83 -7.84 -23.81 -9.41
N ALA A 84 -7.04 -22.84 -9.83
CA ALA A 84 -5.85 -23.10 -10.63
C ALA A 84 -4.79 -23.94 -9.91
N ARG A 85 -4.57 -23.70 -8.62
CA ARG A 85 -3.64 -24.52 -7.83
C ARG A 85 -4.09 -25.98 -7.74
N SER A 86 -5.39 -26.20 -7.57
CA SER A 86 -5.96 -27.55 -7.45
C SER A 86 -5.96 -28.26 -8.80
N ALA A 87 -6.45 -27.60 -9.86
CA ALA A 87 -6.60 -28.17 -11.19
C ALA A 87 -5.27 -28.42 -11.91
N LEU A 88 -4.23 -27.62 -11.61
CA LEU A 88 -2.89 -27.76 -12.18
C LEU A 88 -1.89 -28.43 -11.22
N GLU A 89 -2.36 -28.88 -10.05
CA GLU A 89 -1.53 -29.49 -8.99
C GLU A 89 -0.24 -28.69 -8.70
N THR A 90 -0.37 -27.36 -8.61
CA THR A 90 0.78 -26.44 -8.55
C THR A 90 0.82 -25.62 -7.27
N GLU A 91 2.04 -25.40 -6.77
CA GLU A 91 2.34 -24.44 -5.69
C GLU A 91 2.98 -23.15 -6.23
N TRP A 92 3.14 -23.02 -7.55
CA TRP A 92 3.90 -21.95 -8.18
C TRP A 92 3.04 -20.77 -8.63
N LEU A 93 1.73 -20.83 -8.40
CA LEU A 93 0.83 -19.68 -8.44
C LEU A 93 0.62 -19.14 -7.02
N VAL A 94 1.11 -17.92 -6.79
CA VAL A 94 1.17 -17.31 -5.47
C VAL A 94 0.24 -16.11 -5.38
N GLY A 95 -0.70 -16.13 -4.45
CA GLY A 95 -1.55 -14.98 -4.14
C GLY A 95 -0.83 -13.93 -3.28
N ALA A 96 -0.94 -12.67 -3.67
CA ALA A 96 -0.39 -11.53 -2.95
C ALA A 96 -1.46 -10.43 -2.74
N PRO A 97 -2.17 -10.44 -1.60
CA PRO A 97 -3.16 -9.42 -1.29
C PRO A 97 -2.51 -8.04 -1.05
N SER A 98 -3.21 -6.98 -1.44
CA SER A 98 -2.82 -5.59 -1.18
C SER A 98 -4.04 -4.72 -0.81
N ASP A 99 -3.93 -3.94 0.26
CA ASP A 99 -4.98 -2.99 0.70
C ASP A 99 -4.96 -1.65 -0.06
N LEU A 100 -4.09 -1.52 -1.06
CA LEU A 100 -3.95 -0.30 -1.86
C LEU A 100 -5.24 0.05 -2.62
N PRO A 101 -5.50 1.36 -2.82
CA PRO A 101 -6.54 1.80 -3.73
C PRO A 101 -6.17 1.46 -5.20
N PRO A 102 -7.15 1.40 -6.11
CA PRO A 102 -6.94 0.86 -7.47
C PRO A 102 -5.78 1.47 -8.25
N LEU A 103 -5.61 2.80 -8.26
CA LEU A 103 -4.52 3.46 -8.99
C LEU A 103 -3.15 3.12 -8.40
N ALA A 104 -3.05 3.10 -7.06
CA ALA A 104 -1.81 2.73 -6.39
C ALA A 104 -1.49 1.24 -6.59
N LEU A 105 -2.51 0.39 -6.62
CA LEU A 105 -2.35 -1.04 -6.91
C LEU A 105 -1.89 -1.26 -8.36
N SER A 106 -2.42 -0.52 -9.34
CA SER A 106 -1.92 -0.54 -10.73
C SER A 106 -0.44 -0.20 -10.79
N LEU A 107 -0.02 0.89 -10.14
CA LEU A 107 1.38 1.32 -10.12
C LEU A 107 2.29 0.25 -9.49
N VAL A 108 1.90 -0.27 -8.32
CA VAL A 108 2.70 -1.29 -7.62
C VAL A 108 2.78 -2.57 -8.44
N ALA A 109 1.71 -2.96 -9.11
CA ALA A 109 1.73 -4.13 -9.99
C ALA A 109 2.69 -3.95 -11.18
N ASP A 110 2.68 -2.78 -11.82
CA ASP A 110 3.64 -2.45 -12.89
C ASP A 110 5.09 -2.46 -12.39
N GLN A 111 5.34 -1.92 -11.19
CA GLN A 111 6.67 -1.95 -10.55
C GLN A 111 7.12 -3.40 -10.23
N LEU A 112 6.19 -4.26 -9.80
CA LEU A 112 6.48 -5.67 -9.60
C LEU A 112 6.78 -6.38 -10.92
N ALA A 113 6.03 -6.10 -11.99
CA ALA A 113 6.31 -6.64 -13.32
C ALA A 113 7.69 -6.20 -13.83
N TYR A 114 8.06 -4.94 -13.60
CA TYR A 114 9.40 -4.42 -13.91
C TYR A 114 10.50 -5.13 -13.12
N LEU A 115 10.29 -5.38 -11.81
CA LEU A 115 11.30 -6.01 -10.95
C LEU A 115 11.38 -7.54 -11.11
N ALA A 116 10.34 -8.18 -11.63
CA ALA A 116 10.22 -9.63 -11.70
C ALA A 116 11.41 -10.38 -12.36
N PRO A 117 12.13 -9.83 -13.37
CA PRO A 117 13.33 -10.45 -13.91
C PRO A 117 14.56 -10.35 -13.02
N TYR A 118 14.59 -9.39 -12.08
CA TYR A 118 15.79 -8.98 -11.34
C TYR A 118 15.83 -9.47 -9.89
N VAL A 119 14.71 -9.99 -9.37
CA VAL A 119 14.61 -10.41 -7.96
C VAL A 119 14.06 -11.83 -7.83
N PRO A 120 14.43 -12.56 -6.76
CA PRO A 120 13.82 -13.85 -6.46
C PRO A 120 12.29 -13.73 -6.24
N PRO A 121 11.49 -14.75 -6.60
CA PRO A 121 10.04 -14.71 -6.43
C PRO A 121 9.58 -14.41 -5.00
N GLY A 122 10.31 -14.95 -4.00
CA GLY A 122 10.07 -14.68 -2.58
C GLY A 122 10.25 -13.22 -2.17
N VAL A 123 11.22 -12.53 -2.80
CA VAL A 123 11.43 -11.08 -2.63
C VAL A 123 10.29 -10.32 -3.29
N LEU A 124 9.87 -10.75 -4.50
CA LEU A 124 8.78 -10.12 -5.25
C LEU A 124 7.46 -10.12 -4.48
N VAL A 125 7.11 -11.23 -3.82
CA VAL A 125 5.91 -11.29 -2.96
C VAL A 125 6.04 -10.33 -1.76
N GLY A 126 7.24 -10.26 -1.15
CA GLY A 126 7.50 -9.33 -0.05
C GLY A 126 7.48 -7.85 -0.46
N LEU A 127 7.82 -7.58 -1.72
CA LEU A 127 7.81 -6.25 -2.31
C LEU A 127 6.42 -5.64 -2.37
N VAL A 128 5.35 -6.44 -2.48
CA VAL A 128 3.96 -5.93 -2.54
C VAL A 128 3.66 -5.04 -1.33
N SER A 129 3.87 -5.54 -0.12
CA SER A 129 3.64 -4.75 1.10
C SER A 129 4.73 -3.69 1.33
N ARG A 130 5.95 -3.89 0.80
CA ARG A 130 7.03 -2.90 0.94
C ARG A 130 6.76 -1.66 0.09
N LEU A 131 6.44 -1.85 -1.19
CA LEU A 131 6.10 -0.78 -2.13
C LEU A 131 4.84 -0.05 -1.68
N ALA A 132 3.82 -0.77 -1.18
CA ALA A 132 2.65 -0.13 -0.57
C ALA A 132 3.06 0.91 0.50
N ARG A 133 3.95 0.53 1.43
CA ARG A 133 4.45 1.43 2.49
C ARG A 133 5.35 2.57 2.01
N GLU A 134 5.86 2.50 0.79
CA GLU A 134 6.68 3.55 0.18
C GLU A 134 5.88 4.46 -0.76
N THR A 135 4.57 4.20 -0.88
CA THR A 135 3.64 5.03 -1.65
C THR A 135 2.74 5.82 -0.72
N LEU A 136 2.60 7.11 -0.98
CA LEU A 136 1.55 7.94 -0.39
C LEU A 136 0.35 7.84 -1.34
N ALA A 137 -0.68 7.10 -0.95
CA ALA A 137 -1.88 6.88 -1.75
C ALA A 137 -3.11 7.40 -1.01
N GLY A 138 -4.00 8.08 -1.72
CA GLY A 138 -5.17 8.70 -1.12
C GLY A 138 -6.16 9.21 -2.16
N ALA A 139 -7.19 9.89 -1.68
CA ALA A 139 -8.12 10.62 -2.52
C ALA A 139 -8.66 11.86 -1.83
N TRP A 140 -8.95 12.88 -2.63
CA TRP A 140 -10.03 13.79 -2.28
C TRP A 140 -11.35 13.07 -2.54
N VAL A 141 -12.29 13.10 -1.59
CA VAL A 141 -13.63 12.54 -1.76
C VAL A 141 -14.69 13.55 -1.35
N ARG A 142 -15.83 13.57 -2.05
CA ARG A 142 -16.94 14.44 -1.65
C ARG A 142 -17.64 13.99 -0.36
N SER A 143 -17.62 12.70 -0.08
CA SER A 143 -18.27 12.12 1.09
C SER A 143 -17.52 10.88 1.54
N VAL A 144 -17.48 10.65 2.84
CA VAL A 144 -16.92 9.44 3.48
C VAL A 144 -18.01 8.46 3.93
N ALA A 145 -19.30 8.76 3.68
CA ALA A 145 -20.42 7.95 4.16
C ALA A 145 -20.42 6.51 3.61
N GLY A 146 -19.87 6.30 2.40
CA GLY A 146 -19.75 4.98 1.77
C GLY A 146 -18.40 4.31 1.96
N LEU A 147 -17.46 4.91 2.71
CA LEU A 147 -16.09 4.41 2.81
C LEU A 147 -16.03 3.20 3.74
N LYS A 148 -15.81 2.01 3.17
CA LYS A 148 -15.81 0.73 3.91
C LYS A 148 -14.42 0.21 4.24
N HIS A 149 -13.41 0.58 3.44
CA HIS A 149 -12.11 -0.11 3.40
C HIS A 149 -11.00 0.60 4.17
N ILE A 150 -11.28 1.78 4.73
CA ILE A 150 -10.30 2.58 5.46
C ILE A 150 -10.77 2.66 6.90
N PRO A 151 -10.01 2.10 7.87
CA PRO A 151 -10.41 2.09 9.27
C PRO A 151 -10.43 3.53 9.80
N ILE A 152 -11.60 4.01 10.16
CA ILE A 152 -11.82 5.33 10.76
C ILE A 152 -11.83 5.20 12.28
N SER A 153 -11.09 6.06 12.97
CA SER A 153 -11.22 6.17 14.42
C SER A 153 -12.56 6.84 14.76
N LEU A 154 -13.26 6.37 15.80
CA LEU A 154 -14.60 6.87 16.19
C LEU A 154 -14.69 8.40 16.33
N GLY A 155 -13.59 9.08 16.68
CA GLY A 155 -13.53 10.54 16.82
C GLY A 155 -13.67 11.32 15.50
N GLN A 156 -13.45 10.68 14.35
CA GLN A 156 -13.57 11.33 13.03
C GLN A 156 -15.02 11.34 12.49
N HIS A 157 -15.93 10.53 13.06
CA HIS A 157 -17.34 10.45 12.64
C HIS A 157 -18.16 11.72 12.90
N VAL A 158 -17.78 12.52 13.90
CA VAL A 158 -18.58 13.68 14.35
C VAL A 158 -18.46 14.87 13.37
N SER A 159 -17.49 14.84 12.44
CA SER A 159 -17.26 15.93 11.47
C SER A 159 -17.99 15.77 10.13
N SER A 160 -18.70 14.66 9.91
CA SER A 160 -19.26 14.22 8.62
C SER A 160 -20.55 14.92 8.17
N TYR A 161 -21.17 15.73 9.03
CA TYR A 161 -22.47 16.36 8.78
C TYR A 161 -22.41 17.78 8.21
N LEU A 162 -21.22 18.31 7.93
CA LEU A 162 -21.04 19.67 7.44
C LEU A 162 -20.51 19.66 5.99
N PRO A 163 -20.99 20.57 5.12
CA PRO A 163 -20.61 20.59 3.71
C PRO A 163 -19.10 20.79 3.51
N GLY A 164 -18.53 20.06 2.54
CA GLY A 164 -17.10 20.10 2.19
C GLY A 164 -16.57 18.75 1.71
N GLY A 165 -15.40 18.73 1.09
CA GLY A 165 -14.69 17.50 0.74
C GLY A 165 -13.82 16.97 1.88
N PHE A 166 -13.27 15.78 1.70
CA PHE A 166 -12.37 15.13 2.63
C PHE A 166 -11.11 14.69 1.89
N LEU A 167 -9.95 14.86 2.53
CA LEU A 167 -8.73 14.19 2.12
C LEU A 167 -8.63 12.89 2.91
N VAL A 168 -8.65 11.79 2.18
CA VAL A 168 -8.51 10.44 2.71
C VAL A 168 -7.15 9.90 2.27
N THR A 169 -6.36 9.41 3.21
CA THR A 169 -5.11 8.70 2.95
C THR A 169 -5.36 7.22 3.19
N ALA A 170 -4.98 6.37 2.24
CA ALA A 170 -5.07 4.92 2.33
C ALA A 170 -3.73 4.27 2.67
N SER A 171 -2.62 4.84 2.16
CA SER A 171 -1.27 4.33 2.34
C SER A 171 -0.27 5.47 2.54
N PRO A 172 0.81 5.29 3.34
CA PRO A 172 1.15 4.11 4.13
C PRO A 172 0.36 3.99 5.44
N GLN A 173 -0.32 5.07 5.85
CA GLN A 173 -1.16 5.11 7.03
C GLN A 173 -2.54 5.63 6.64
N SER A 174 -3.56 4.92 7.08
CA SER A 174 -4.95 5.30 6.89
C SER A 174 -5.28 6.55 7.71
N GLY A 175 -5.94 7.52 7.09
CA GLY A 175 -6.33 8.74 7.78
C GLY A 175 -7.35 9.55 7.01
N ILE A 176 -8.14 10.35 7.73
CA ILE A 176 -9.14 11.24 7.15
C ILE A 176 -8.96 12.62 7.76
N SER A 177 -8.93 13.62 6.88
CA SER A 177 -8.94 15.03 7.26
C SER A 177 -9.96 15.77 6.41
N ARG A 178 -10.57 16.80 7.01
CA ARG A 178 -11.55 17.62 6.31
C ARG A 178 -10.84 18.66 5.45
N VAL A 179 -11.34 18.86 4.23
CA VAL A 179 -10.92 19.98 3.39
C VAL A 179 -11.67 21.23 3.83
N LYS A 180 -10.93 22.20 4.36
CA LYS A 180 -11.43 23.56 4.61
C LYS A 180 -10.97 24.45 3.45
N GLY A 181 -11.86 25.27 2.91
CA GLY A 181 -11.52 26.19 1.82
C GLY A 181 -10.35 27.09 2.22
N GLY A 182 -9.28 27.10 1.42
CA GLY A 182 -8.07 27.90 1.65
C GLY A 182 -7.11 27.39 2.73
N ALA A 183 -7.43 26.29 3.43
CA ALA A 183 -6.50 25.71 4.41
C ALA A 183 -5.47 24.81 3.72
N GLN A 184 -4.20 24.95 4.08
CA GLN A 184 -3.16 24.03 3.66
C GLN A 184 -3.48 22.61 4.14
N VAL A 185 -3.09 21.59 3.36
CA VAL A 185 -3.08 20.23 3.88
C VAL A 185 -2.17 20.22 5.11
N GLY A 186 -2.63 19.63 6.21
CA GLY A 186 -1.78 19.37 7.38
C GLY A 186 -0.57 18.51 7.01
N GLU A 187 0.26 18.19 7.99
CA GLU A 187 1.42 17.34 7.75
C GLU A 187 0.98 15.98 7.15
N LEU A 188 1.54 15.65 5.98
CA LEU A 188 1.29 14.36 5.34
C LEU A 188 1.93 13.26 6.20
N PRO A 189 1.27 12.10 6.38
CA PRO A 189 1.79 11.03 7.24
C PRO A 189 3.13 10.48 6.74
N TYR A 190 3.41 10.67 5.46
CA TYR A 190 4.62 10.25 4.78
C TYR A 190 4.80 11.07 3.51
N ARG A 191 6.05 11.42 3.19
CA ARG A 191 6.43 11.96 1.89
C ARG A 191 7.41 11.00 1.21
N PRO A 192 7.14 10.56 -0.03
CA PRO A 192 8.08 9.76 -0.80
C PRO A 192 9.42 10.50 -1.00
N VAL A 193 10.49 9.73 -1.19
CA VAL A 193 11.84 10.28 -1.46
C VAL A 193 11.85 10.98 -2.81
N ASP A 194 12.54 12.13 -2.90
CA ASP A 194 12.69 12.86 -4.16
C ASP A 194 13.50 12.10 -5.21
N PRO A 195 13.23 12.32 -6.52
CA PRO A 195 12.15 13.14 -7.06
C PRO A 195 10.79 12.43 -6.96
N VAL A 196 9.79 13.11 -6.39
CA VAL A 196 8.43 12.58 -6.24
C VAL A 196 7.65 12.72 -7.55
N GLN A 197 6.99 11.66 -7.99
CA GLN A 197 5.97 11.72 -9.05
C GLN A 197 4.60 11.46 -8.46
N VAL A 198 3.59 12.10 -9.06
CA VAL A 198 2.18 11.90 -8.69
C VAL A 198 1.39 11.46 -9.91
N LEU A 199 0.67 10.35 -9.78
CA LEU A 199 -0.39 9.97 -10.71
C LEU A 199 -1.72 10.31 -10.04
N ALA A 200 -2.68 10.80 -10.82
CA ALA A 200 -4.01 11.14 -10.34
C ALA A 200 -5.11 10.73 -11.31
N VAL A 201 -6.28 10.35 -10.79
CA VAL A 201 -7.49 10.04 -11.55
C VAL A 201 -8.67 10.84 -11.01
N PRO A 202 -9.20 11.82 -11.76
CA PRO A 202 -10.38 12.56 -11.36
C PRO A 202 -11.65 11.85 -11.83
N ALA A 203 -12.60 11.64 -10.93
CA ALA A 203 -13.95 11.17 -11.20
C ALA A 203 -14.93 12.17 -10.57
N ASP A 204 -15.33 13.20 -11.31
CA ASP A 204 -16.21 14.30 -10.84
C ASP A 204 -15.78 14.92 -9.49
N GLY A 205 -14.48 14.87 -9.19
CA GLY A 205 -13.88 15.37 -7.97
C GLY A 205 -13.33 16.79 -8.08
N ASP A 206 -12.92 17.35 -6.95
CA ASP A 206 -12.37 18.71 -6.87
C ASP A 206 -10.89 18.75 -7.30
N VAL A 207 -10.66 18.84 -8.61
CA VAL A 207 -9.32 18.91 -9.21
C VAL A 207 -8.60 20.21 -8.88
N ASP A 208 -9.34 21.31 -8.68
CA ASP A 208 -8.77 22.60 -8.35
C ASP A 208 -8.23 22.60 -6.92
N TRP A 209 -8.97 22.04 -5.97
CA TRP A 209 -8.43 21.78 -4.63
C TRP A 209 -7.20 20.88 -4.67
N PHE A 210 -7.25 19.78 -5.43
CA PHE A 210 -6.13 18.86 -5.58
C PHE A 210 -4.87 19.60 -6.05
N ARG A 211 -4.99 20.42 -7.10
CA ARG A 211 -3.88 21.19 -7.68
C ARG A 211 -3.40 22.33 -6.78
N GLY A 212 -4.31 23.10 -6.21
CA GLY A 212 -4.00 24.30 -5.43
C GLY A 212 -3.58 24.02 -4.00
N THR A 213 -3.95 22.85 -3.45
CA THR A 213 -3.77 22.55 -2.02
C THR A 213 -2.93 21.31 -1.77
N LEU A 214 -3.23 20.18 -2.42
CA LEU A 214 -2.49 18.93 -2.15
C LEU A 214 -1.13 18.88 -2.85
N LEU A 215 -1.06 19.21 -4.14
CA LEU A 215 0.21 19.17 -4.88
C LEU A 215 1.32 20.03 -4.24
N PRO A 216 1.05 21.25 -3.73
CA PRO A 216 2.07 22.04 -3.02
C PRO A 216 2.62 21.38 -1.76
N SER A 217 1.81 20.58 -1.04
CA SER A 217 2.27 19.83 0.14
C SER A 217 3.10 18.61 -0.24
N VAL A 218 2.78 17.95 -1.35
CA VAL A 218 3.55 16.80 -1.86
C VAL A 218 4.86 17.23 -2.53
N ARG A 219 4.86 18.40 -3.20
CA ARG A 219 5.96 18.93 -4.02
C ARG A 219 6.46 17.93 -5.07
N PRO A 220 5.60 17.50 -6.01
CA PRO A 220 6.01 16.57 -7.05
C PRO A 220 6.91 17.24 -8.08
N ALA A 221 7.89 16.49 -8.58
CA ALA A 221 8.66 16.84 -9.77
C ALA A 221 7.82 16.70 -11.06
N ARG A 222 6.81 15.80 -11.06
CA ARG A 222 5.88 15.62 -12.18
C ARG A 222 4.53 15.12 -11.70
N VAL A 223 3.47 15.55 -12.38
CA VAL A 223 2.08 15.10 -12.16
C VAL A 223 1.48 14.63 -13.48
N GLN A 224 0.81 13.48 -13.46
CA GLN A 224 0.12 12.92 -14.63
C GLN A 224 -1.31 12.49 -14.27
N PHE A 225 -2.26 12.82 -15.15
CA PHE A 225 -3.66 12.48 -14.99
C PHE A 225 -4.04 11.31 -15.89
N PHE A 226 -4.87 10.40 -15.38
CA PHE A 226 -5.38 9.22 -16.08
C PHE A 226 -6.91 9.19 -16.03
N GLN A 227 -7.50 8.26 -16.78
CA GLN A 227 -8.93 7.95 -16.67
C GLN A 227 -9.24 7.26 -15.34
N PRO A 228 -10.45 7.44 -14.78
CA PRO A 228 -10.90 6.74 -13.59
C PRO A 228 -10.68 5.22 -13.67
N GLN A 229 -10.21 4.64 -12.57
CA GLN A 229 -10.06 3.20 -12.45
C GLN A 229 -11.44 2.54 -12.29
N PRO A 230 -11.73 1.40 -12.94
CA PRO A 230 -13.03 0.74 -12.89
C PRO A 230 -13.52 0.38 -11.47
N LEU A 231 -12.59 0.16 -10.55
CA LEU A 231 -12.87 -0.15 -9.15
C LEU A 231 -12.80 1.05 -8.20
N GLY A 232 -12.51 2.26 -8.71
CA GLY A 232 -12.27 3.44 -7.88
C GLY A 232 -13.49 3.87 -7.06
N SER A 233 -14.68 3.95 -7.67
CA SER A 233 -15.90 4.31 -6.93
C SER A 233 -16.29 3.29 -5.87
N THR A 234 -16.01 2.01 -6.12
CA THR A 234 -16.23 0.92 -5.16
C THR A 234 -15.31 1.06 -3.96
N TYR A 235 -14.02 1.33 -4.20
CA TYR A 235 -13.04 1.52 -3.13
C TYR A 235 -13.33 2.77 -2.27
N TRP A 236 -13.56 3.91 -2.92
CA TRP A 236 -13.76 5.20 -2.23
C TRP A 236 -15.18 5.39 -1.69
N GLY A 237 -16.14 4.55 -2.07
CA GLY A 237 -17.53 4.65 -1.62
C GLY A 237 -18.28 5.87 -2.17
N THR A 238 -17.77 6.49 -3.23
CA THR A 238 -18.37 7.66 -3.89
C THR A 238 -17.98 7.70 -5.37
N LYS A 239 -18.84 8.29 -6.20
CA LYS A 239 -18.54 8.58 -7.61
C LYS A 239 -17.76 9.88 -7.80
N LYS A 240 -17.64 10.71 -6.75
CA LYS A 240 -17.02 12.03 -6.75
C LYS A 240 -15.73 12.02 -5.94
N TYR A 241 -14.61 11.77 -6.62
CA TYR A 241 -13.29 11.68 -6.01
C TYR A 241 -12.17 12.15 -6.96
N VAL A 242 -11.01 12.47 -6.38
CA VAL A 242 -9.73 12.58 -7.11
C VAL A 242 -8.76 11.67 -6.38
N GLU A 243 -8.55 10.47 -6.91
CA GLU A 243 -7.58 9.52 -6.36
C GLU A 243 -6.19 9.88 -6.84
N TYR A 244 -5.19 9.67 -5.98
CA TYR A 244 -3.81 9.92 -6.30
C TYR A 244 -2.88 8.88 -5.66
N VAL A 245 -1.73 8.72 -6.30
CA VAL A 245 -0.58 8.01 -5.73
C VAL A 245 0.67 8.85 -5.96
N ALA A 246 1.39 9.14 -4.89
CA ALA A 246 2.70 9.76 -4.93
C ALA A 246 3.77 8.71 -4.58
N PHE A 247 4.84 8.67 -5.36
CA PHE A 247 5.92 7.70 -5.23
C PHE A 247 7.26 8.31 -5.61
N SER A 248 8.35 7.70 -5.17
CA SER A 248 9.69 8.11 -5.59
C SER A 248 9.98 7.60 -6.99
N SER A 249 10.40 8.50 -7.88
CA SER A 249 10.94 8.15 -9.20
C SER A 249 12.47 8.15 -9.24
N HIS A 250 13.12 8.14 -8.06
CA HIS A 250 14.55 8.03 -7.97
C HIS A 250 15.01 6.68 -8.58
N PRO A 251 16.06 6.65 -9.44
CA PRO A 251 16.49 5.43 -10.13
C PRO A 251 16.79 4.25 -9.19
N GLN A 252 17.24 4.54 -7.97
CA GLN A 252 17.56 3.53 -6.95
C GLN A 252 16.38 3.16 -6.03
N ALA A 253 15.23 3.83 -6.10
CA ALA A 253 14.14 3.63 -5.14
C ALA A 253 13.67 2.16 -5.11
N LEU A 254 13.42 1.58 -6.29
CA LEU A 254 12.98 0.19 -6.42
C LEU A 254 14.06 -0.82 -5.99
N THR A 255 15.33 -0.54 -6.29
CA THR A 255 16.45 -1.38 -5.84
C THR A 255 16.60 -1.35 -4.31
N HIS A 256 16.47 -0.18 -3.69
CA HIS A 256 16.48 -0.04 -2.22
C HIS A 256 15.29 -0.74 -1.58
N ALA A 257 14.10 -0.61 -2.18
CA ALA A 257 12.91 -1.33 -1.75
C ALA A 257 13.15 -2.85 -1.75
N ALA A 258 13.69 -3.39 -2.85
CA ALA A 258 14.02 -4.81 -3.00
C ALA A 258 15.07 -5.27 -1.98
N GLY A 259 16.15 -4.51 -1.80
CA GLY A 259 17.21 -4.81 -0.84
C GLY A 259 16.75 -4.76 0.63
N SER A 260 15.67 -4.02 0.92
CA SER A 260 15.11 -3.92 2.27
C SER A 260 14.22 -5.11 2.67
N VAL A 261 13.81 -5.96 1.71
CA VAL A 261 12.94 -7.10 1.98
C VAL A 261 13.70 -8.17 2.76
N ARG A 262 13.32 -8.35 4.03
CA ARG A 262 13.88 -9.42 4.86
C ARG A 262 13.29 -10.75 4.45
N VAL A 263 14.14 -11.64 3.96
CA VAL A 263 13.75 -12.98 3.52
C VAL A 263 14.38 -14.07 4.35
N ARG A 264 13.80 -15.27 4.28
CA ARG A 264 14.30 -16.50 4.88
C ARG A 264 13.91 -17.70 4.05
N THR A 265 14.56 -18.83 4.29
CA THR A 265 14.18 -20.11 3.67
C THR A 265 13.03 -20.77 4.43
N CYS A 266 11.97 -21.16 3.71
CA CYS A 266 10.88 -21.98 4.23
C CYS A 266 11.43 -23.36 4.61
N ARG A 267 11.13 -23.86 5.81
CA ARG A 267 11.64 -25.18 6.28
C ARG A 267 10.87 -26.35 5.67
N TRP A 268 9.70 -26.11 5.09
CA TRP A 268 8.88 -27.15 4.46
C TRP A 268 9.21 -27.28 2.97
N CYS A 269 9.06 -26.21 2.20
CA CYS A 269 9.24 -26.26 0.73
C CYS A 269 10.57 -25.68 0.22
N GLY A 270 11.44 -25.18 1.10
CA GLY A 270 12.74 -24.62 0.72
C GLY A 270 12.72 -23.26 0.01
N GLN A 271 11.54 -22.68 -0.26
CA GLN A 271 11.44 -21.39 -0.97
C GLN A 271 11.89 -20.20 -0.10
N ILE A 272 12.40 -19.16 -0.75
CA ILE A 272 12.67 -17.87 -0.13
C ILE A 272 11.34 -17.16 0.15
N VAL A 273 11.12 -16.68 1.37
CA VAL A 273 9.85 -16.06 1.79
C VAL A 273 10.08 -14.84 2.68
N ALA A 274 9.24 -13.82 2.52
CA ALA A 274 9.24 -12.60 3.33
C ALA A 274 8.14 -12.57 4.42
N ALA A 275 7.10 -13.40 4.30
CA ALA A 275 5.94 -13.41 5.19
C ALA A 275 6.00 -14.52 6.27
N PRO A 276 5.33 -14.39 7.43
CA PRO A 276 5.21 -15.45 8.45
C PRO A 276 4.68 -16.78 7.92
N THR A 277 3.62 -16.71 7.11
CA THR A 277 3.05 -17.82 6.36
C THR A 277 3.71 -17.92 4.99
N CYS A 278 4.13 -19.12 4.60
CA CYS A 278 4.73 -19.35 3.30
C CYS A 278 3.68 -19.15 2.19
N PRO A 279 3.89 -18.23 1.23
CA PRO A 279 2.89 -17.96 0.20
C PRO A 279 2.87 -19.05 -0.90
N PHE A 280 3.88 -19.92 -0.95
CA PHE A 280 3.97 -21.07 -1.86
C PHE A 280 3.19 -22.26 -1.29
N CYS A 281 3.66 -22.86 -0.19
CA CYS A 281 3.06 -24.09 0.39
C CYS A 281 2.01 -23.84 1.49
N GLY A 282 1.73 -22.58 1.86
CA GLY A 282 0.73 -22.24 2.89
C GLY A 282 1.16 -22.52 4.34
N MET A 283 2.29 -23.18 4.58
CA MET A 283 2.73 -23.53 5.92
C MET A 283 3.11 -22.28 6.74
N THR A 284 2.49 -22.16 7.91
CA THR A 284 2.76 -21.07 8.86
C THR A 284 3.79 -21.53 9.88
N ARG A 285 4.83 -20.72 10.09
CA ARG A 285 5.72 -20.93 11.24
C ARG A 285 5.08 -20.32 12.48
N HIS A 286 4.80 -21.15 13.47
CA HIS A 286 4.72 -20.66 14.83
C HIS A 286 6.11 -20.17 15.24
N ARG A 287 6.21 -18.88 15.58
CA ARG A 287 7.35 -18.40 16.35
C ARG A 287 7.30 -19.19 17.66
N PRO A 288 8.37 -19.87 18.10
CA PRO A 288 8.41 -20.38 19.46
C PRO A 288 8.10 -19.19 20.36
N GLY A 289 7.03 -19.30 21.16
CA GLY A 289 6.64 -18.24 22.07
C GLY A 289 7.88 -17.84 22.84
N GLY A 290 8.19 -16.54 22.85
CA GLY A 290 9.09 -16.02 23.88
C GLY A 290 8.53 -16.54 25.20
N ALA A 291 9.36 -17.26 25.96
CA ALA A 291 8.98 -17.82 27.24
C ALA A 291 8.12 -16.79 27.95
N ALA A 292 6.87 -17.16 28.24
CA ALA A 292 6.09 -16.48 29.24
C ALA A 292 7.05 -16.35 30.42
N GLN A 293 7.47 -15.12 30.74
CA GLN A 293 8.13 -14.85 31.99
C GLN A 293 7.17 -15.39 33.03
N GLY A 294 7.57 -16.49 33.66
CA GLY A 294 6.78 -17.11 34.68
C GLY A 294 6.50 -16.05 35.72
N SER A 295 5.23 -15.67 35.83
CA SER A 295 4.68 -15.08 37.04
C SER A 295 4.77 -16.15 38.13
N ALA A 296 5.99 -16.42 38.60
CA ALA A 296 6.24 -17.05 39.87
C ALA A 296 5.85 -16.01 40.93
N GLY A 297 4.61 -16.13 41.39
CA GLY A 297 4.03 -15.25 42.40
C GLY A 297 2.73 -15.82 42.97
N GLY A 298 2.66 -17.15 43.11
CA GLY A 298 1.67 -17.77 43.97
C GLY A 298 2.24 -17.87 45.38
N SER A 299 1.71 -17.09 46.32
CA SER A 299 1.75 -17.40 47.75
C SER A 299 0.54 -16.79 48.46
N ALA A 300 -0.43 -17.67 48.67
CA ALA A 300 -1.28 -17.83 49.84
C ALA A 300 -1.98 -16.60 50.47
N GLN A 301 -3.31 -16.66 50.43
CA GLN A 301 -4.21 -16.01 51.38
C GLN A 301 -4.02 -16.59 52.79
N GLY A 302 -4.03 -15.71 53.80
CA GLY A 302 -4.31 -15.99 55.21
C GLY A 302 -5.02 -14.77 55.81
N PRO A 303 -6.06 -14.93 56.66
CA PRO A 303 -6.97 -13.84 57.04
C PRO A 303 -6.60 -13.12 58.35
N ASP A 304 -7.19 -11.92 58.48
CA ASP A 304 -7.49 -11.11 59.67
C ASP A 304 -6.37 -10.66 60.63
N GLN A 305 -6.21 -9.34 60.76
CA GLN A 305 -6.64 -8.57 61.95
C GLN A 305 -6.36 -7.07 61.79
N GLY A 306 -7.30 -6.24 62.25
CA GLY A 306 -7.33 -4.80 61.98
C GLY A 306 -6.52 -3.91 62.93
N SER A 307 -6.41 -2.64 62.55
CA SER A 307 -6.44 -1.48 63.45
C SER A 307 -6.42 -0.15 62.68
N ALA A 308 -7.57 0.52 62.71
CA ALA A 308 -7.82 1.92 63.06
C ALA A 308 -6.85 3.08 62.69
N ARG A 309 -7.52 4.18 62.27
CA ARG A 309 -7.19 5.64 62.36
C ARG A 309 -6.40 6.30 61.22
N GLY A 310 -7.06 7.22 60.50
CA GLY A 310 -6.44 8.33 59.74
C GLY A 310 -6.13 9.54 60.65
N PRO A 311 -6.12 10.80 60.17
CA PRO A 311 -5.99 11.32 58.80
C PRO A 311 -4.92 12.47 58.65
N ALA A 312 -4.82 13.02 57.43
CA ALA A 312 -4.41 14.38 57.04
C ALA A 312 -2.93 14.84 57.14
N GLY A 313 -2.46 15.51 56.08
CA GLY A 313 -1.24 16.32 56.11
C GLY A 313 -0.71 16.69 54.73
N ALA A 314 -1.13 17.85 54.22
CA ALA A 314 -0.52 18.54 53.08
C ALA A 314 0.75 19.31 53.51
N ARG A 315 1.71 19.44 52.58
CA ARG A 315 2.71 20.53 52.36
C ARG A 315 3.80 19.95 51.44
N ASP A 316 3.93 20.43 50.19
CA ASP A 316 4.69 21.62 49.78
C ASP A 316 6.06 21.71 50.46
N ASP A 317 7.12 21.42 49.71
CA ASP A 317 8.40 22.12 49.86
C ASP A 317 9.20 22.11 48.55
N GLY A 318 9.83 23.25 48.31
CA GLY A 318 10.46 23.65 47.06
C GLY A 318 11.81 23.00 46.75
N ALA A 319 12.12 23.09 45.45
CA ALA A 319 13.36 23.61 44.89
C ALA A 319 14.68 22.83 45.09
N GLN A 320 15.14 22.19 44.00
CA GLN A 320 16.56 22.15 43.59
C GLN A 320 16.62 22.20 42.05
N ILE A 321 17.05 23.31 41.43
CA ILE A 321 18.41 23.68 41.00
C ILE A 321 19.03 22.68 39.99
N GLY A 322 19.21 23.18 38.76
CA GLY A 322 20.43 23.01 37.98
C GLY A 322 20.57 21.75 37.11
N ALA A 323 20.52 21.93 35.79
CA ALA A 323 21.70 21.81 34.93
C ALA A 323 21.29 21.76 33.44
N GLN A 324 21.73 22.80 32.74
CA GLN A 324 21.79 22.86 31.29
C GLN A 324 22.67 21.73 30.75
N ARG A 325 22.27 21.10 29.64
CA ARG A 325 23.20 20.60 28.62
C ARG A 325 22.55 20.69 27.24
N ALA A 326 22.94 21.75 26.54
CA ALA A 326 22.90 21.80 25.08
C ALA A 326 23.90 20.78 24.53
N ALA A 327 23.46 19.97 23.57
CA ALA A 327 24.34 19.19 22.71
C ALA A 327 23.98 19.49 21.27
N THR A 328 24.67 20.50 20.75
CA THR A 328 24.92 20.73 19.33
C THR A 328 25.66 19.54 18.73
N GLY A 329 25.18 19.02 17.60
CA GLY A 329 25.83 17.97 16.85
C GLY A 329 25.46 18.06 15.37
N ALA A 330 25.95 19.11 14.71
CA ALA A 330 25.98 19.21 13.25
C ALA A 330 27.11 18.32 12.71
N ALA A 331 26.81 17.57 11.64
CA ALA A 331 27.78 16.80 10.86
C ALA A 331 27.58 17.12 9.36
N PRO A 332 28.63 16.99 8.53
CA PRO A 332 28.94 17.95 7.47
C PRO A 332 28.34 17.60 6.09
N ALA A 333 28.05 18.66 5.33
CA ALA A 333 27.75 18.59 3.91
C ALA A 333 29.01 18.23 3.10
N GLN A 334 28.95 17.13 2.36
CA GLN A 334 29.95 16.78 1.35
C GLN A 334 29.54 17.36 0.00
N ALA A 335 30.39 18.24 -0.52
CA ALA A 335 30.31 18.81 -1.85
C ALA A 335 30.63 17.72 -2.90
N TYR A 336 29.69 17.48 -3.81
CA TYR A 336 29.97 16.73 -5.03
C TYR A 336 30.17 17.70 -6.20
N GLY A 337 31.27 17.45 -6.91
CA GLY A 337 31.83 18.30 -7.94
C GLY A 337 30.98 18.41 -9.21
N HIS A 338 31.21 19.55 -9.85
CA HIS A 338 30.75 19.95 -11.15
C HIS A 338 31.24 18.99 -12.25
N VAL A 339 30.32 18.45 -13.05
CA VAL A 339 30.64 17.72 -14.30
C VAL A 339 30.28 18.63 -15.49
N PRO A 340 31.18 18.82 -16.48
CA PRO A 340 30.95 19.70 -17.61
C PRO A 340 30.04 19.06 -18.69
N SER A 341 29.27 19.92 -19.36
CA SER A 341 28.33 19.57 -20.45
C SER A 341 29.06 19.09 -21.72
N PRO A 342 28.51 18.09 -22.44
CA PRO A 342 29.01 17.74 -23.76
C PRO A 342 28.43 18.63 -24.86
N THR A 343 29.33 19.10 -25.73
CA THR A 343 29.16 19.85 -26.98
C THR A 343 28.33 19.10 -28.03
N GLU A 344 27.46 19.84 -28.73
CA GLU A 344 26.69 19.38 -29.90
C GLU A 344 27.58 19.13 -31.12
N PRO A 345 27.30 18.10 -31.95
CA PRO A 345 27.92 17.94 -33.26
C PRO A 345 27.16 18.69 -34.36
N GLY A 346 27.92 19.47 -35.13
CA GLY A 346 27.46 20.33 -36.20
C GLY A 346 26.88 19.61 -37.42
N SER A 347 25.99 20.35 -38.06
CA SER A 347 25.34 20.10 -39.35
C SER A 347 26.33 20.14 -40.51
N GLY A 348 26.37 19.06 -41.29
CA GLY A 348 26.98 19.02 -42.62
C GLY A 348 25.98 18.46 -43.62
N VAL A 349 25.52 19.31 -44.54
CA VAL A 349 24.83 18.93 -45.79
C VAL A 349 25.82 19.25 -46.93
N PRO A 350 25.94 18.39 -47.96
CA PRO A 350 26.71 18.72 -49.16
C PRO A 350 26.05 19.78 -50.04
#